data_AF-A0A6N8DS78-F1
#
_entry.id   AF-A0A6N8DS78-F1
#
_cell.length_a   1.000
_cell.length_b   1.000
_cell.length_c   1.000
_cell.angle_alpha   90.00
_cell.angle_beta   90.00
_cell.angle_gamma   90.00
#
_symmetry.space_group_name_H-M   'P 1'
#
loop_
_entity.id
_entity.type
_entity.pdbx_description
1 polymer ?
#
loop_
_entity_poly.entity_id
_entity_poly.type
_entity_poly.pdbx_seq_one_letter_code
_entity_poly.pdbx_strand_id
1 'polypeptide(L)'
;MCGRRTGNELAQIAFANAGDYFDWGPSGITVRDKSELARAQTSAVAEVAQTVTKDGGSIRVKLHDKLGALDKLIKLFGFDAKQPGSDSENPLHLLVQAMQGSALPVRTDAELRAARAIDYDNEN
;
A
#
# COMPACT_ATOMS: atom_id res chain seq x y z
N MET A 1 -23.01 3.89 14.74
CA MET A 1 -22.08 2.97 15.44
C MET A 1 -21.20 2.12 14.51
N CYS A 2 -21.47 2.02 13.19
CA CYS A 2 -20.68 1.18 12.26
C CYS A 2 -19.25 1.70 11.97
N GLY A 3 -19.06 3.01 11.81
CA GLY A 3 -17.77 3.59 11.38
C GLY A 3 -16.58 3.35 12.32
N ARG A 4 -16.81 3.28 13.64
CA ARG A 4 -15.75 2.98 14.63
C ARG A 4 -15.23 1.55 14.52
N ARG A 5 -16.07 0.60 14.08
CA ARG A 5 -15.68 -0.79 13.91
C ARG A 5 -14.80 -0.97 12.66
N THR A 6 -15.17 -0.33 11.57
CA THR A 6 -14.41 -0.41 10.30
C THR A 6 -13.00 0.16 10.44
N GLY A 7 -12.83 1.29 11.14
CA GLY A 7 -11.51 1.85 11.41
C GLY A 7 -10.62 0.93 12.25
N ASN A 8 -11.19 0.27 13.26
CA ASN A 8 -10.46 -0.69 14.10
C ASN A 8 -9.99 -1.93 13.32
N GLU A 9 -10.84 -2.49 12.45
CA GLU A 9 -10.46 -3.64 11.61
C GLU A 9 -9.34 -3.25 10.62
N LEU A 10 -9.45 -2.08 9.99
CA LEU A 10 -8.39 -1.55 9.12
C LEU A 10 -7.07 -1.34 9.87
N ALA A 11 -7.13 -0.81 11.10
CA ALA A 11 -5.94 -0.63 11.93
C ALA A 11 -5.27 -1.97 12.29
N GLN A 12 -6.06 -3.00 12.61
CA GLN A 12 -5.53 -4.33 12.91
C GLN A 12 -4.77 -4.93 11.72
N ILE A 13 -5.30 -4.79 10.51
CA ILE A 13 -4.61 -5.22 9.28
C ILE A 13 -3.37 -4.35 9.01
N ALA A 14 -3.53 -3.02 9.07
CA ALA A 14 -2.49 -2.05 8.75
C ALA A 14 -1.28 -2.12 9.67
N PHE A 15 -1.47 -2.54 10.92
CA PHE A 15 -0.40 -2.65 11.91
C PHE A 15 -0.01 -4.09 12.25
N ALA A 16 -0.55 -5.09 11.54
CA ALA A 16 -0.15 -6.48 11.70
C ALA A 16 1.36 -6.66 11.43
N ASN A 17 2.01 -7.48 12.26
CA ASN A 17 3.41 -7.85 12.14
C ASN A 17 3.53 -9.36 11.86
N ALA A 18 4.27 -9.74 10.83
CA ALA A 18 4.45 -11.15 10.45
C ALA A 18 5.07 -12.01 11.58
N GLY A 19 5.94 -11.42 12.42
CA GLY A 19 6.55 -12.13 13.56
C GLY A 19 5.56 -12.56 14.64
N ASP A 20 4.37 -11.98 14.66
CA ASP A 20 3.30 -12.37 15.57
C ASP A 20 2.58 -13.66 15.14
N TYR A 21 2.84 -14.14 13.92
CA TYR A 21 2.15 -15.30 13.32
C TYR A 21 3.12 -16.44 13.00
N PHE A 22 4.37 -16.11 12.69
CA PHE A 22 5.34 -17.06 12.16
C PHE A 22 6.67 -16.89 12.88
N ASP A 23 7.30 -18.01 13.20
CA ASP A 23 8.70 -18.08 13.57
C ASP A 23 9.46 -18.73 12.41
N TRP A 24 10.50 -18.05 11.91
CA TRP A 24 11.29 -18.56 10.78
C TRP A 24 12.79 -18.38 11.01
N GLY A 25 13.58 -19.31 10.48
CA GLY A 25 15.04 -19.30 10.59
C GLY A 25 15.69 -20.44 9.79
N PRO A 26 16.98 -20.75 10.04
CA PRO A 26 17.70 -21.79 9.30
C PRO A 26 17.06 -23.18 9.39
N SER A 27 16.29 -23.43 10.45
CA SER A 27 15.61 -24.70 10.70
C SER A 27 14.22 -24.80 10.05
N GLY A 28 13.76 -23.76 9.36
CA GLY A 28 12.48 -23.74 8.67
C GLY A 28 11.51 -22.68 9.19
N ILE A 29 10.21 -22.92 8.98
CA ILE A 29 9.11 -22.01 9.30
C ILE A 29 8.11 -22.76 10.18
N THR A 30 7.74 -22.15 11.29
CA THR A 30 6.68 -22.61 12.19
C THR A 30 5.57 -21.57 12.21
N VAL A 31 4.33 -22.02 12.10
CA VAL A 31 3.14 -21.18 12.24
C VAL A 31 2.66 -21.29 13.68
N ARG A 32 2.37 -20.15 14.33
CA ARG A 32 1.83 -20.14 15.69
C ARG A 32 0.41 -20.71 15.72
N ASP A 33 0.09 -21.37 16.83
CA ASP A 33 -1.23 -21.94 17.04
C ASP A 33 -2.30 -20.86 17.17
N LYS A 34 -3.46 -21.09 16.56
CA LYS A 34 -4.59 -20.14 16.62
C LYS A 34 -5.00 -19.80 18.06
N SER A 35 -4.86 -20.74 18.99
CA SER A 35 -5.19 -20.53 20.41
C SER A 35 -4.29 -19.50 21.10
N GLU A 36 -3.10 -19.25 20.55
CA GLU A 36 -2.14 -18.28 21.06
C GLU A 36 -2.31 -16.89 20.43
N LEU A 37 -3.09 -16.79 19.34
CA LEU A 37 -3.32 -15.55 18.63
C LEU A 37 -4.49 -14.78 19.25
N ALA A 38 -4.26 -13.49 19.49
CA ALA A 38 -5.31 -12.57 19.90
C ALA A 38 -6.33 -12.37 18.77
N ARG A 39 -7.56 -11.99 19.14
CA ARG A 39 -8.62 -11.70 18.14
C ARG A 39 -8.18 -10.67 17.10
N ALA A 40 -7.44 -9.65 17.52
CA ALA A 40 -6.90 -8.59 16.66
C ALA A 40 -5.83 -9.08 15.69
N GLN A 41 -5.14 -10.19 15.99
CA GLN A 41 -4.20 -10.80 15.06
C GLN A 41 -4.95 -11.67 14.05
N THR A 42 -5.93 -12.44 14.52
CA THR A 42 -6.72 -13.31 13.62
C THR A 42 -7.50 -12.54 12.54
N SER A 43 -7.84 -11.27 12.76
CA SER A 43 -8.51 -10.41 11.76
C SER A 43 -7.61 -9.98 10.62
N ALA A 44 -6.28 -10.04 10.78
CA ALA A 44 -5.34 -9.74 9.71
C ALA A 44 -5.13 -10.91 8.73
N VAL A 45 -5.59 -12.11 9.10
CA VAL A 45 -5.45 -13.33 8.29
C VAL A 45 -6.54 -13.36 7.21
N ALA A 46 -6.12 -13.36 5.94
CA ALA A 46 -7.01 -13.45 4.79
C ALA A 46 -7.35 -14.90 4.43
N GLU A 47 -6.39 -15.82 4.58
CA GLU A 47 -6.56 -17.22 4.19
C GLU A 47 -5.59 -18.13 4.95
N VAL A 48 -6.05 -19.33 5.31
CA VAL A 48 -5.20 -20.42 5.79
C VAL A 48 -5.53 -21.66 4.97
N ALA A 49 -4.52 -22.21 4.30
CA ALA A 49 -4.64 -23.41 3.48
C ALA A 49 -3.61 -24.46 3.91
N GLN A 50 -4.04 -25.72 3.97
CA GLN A 50 -3.17 -26.84 4.26
C GLN A 50 -3.37 -27.92 3.21
N THR A 51 -2.26 -28.41 2.65
CA THR A 51 -2.24 -29.60 1.81
C THR A 51 -1.60 -30.73 2.61
N VAL A 52 -2.28 -31.86 2.72
CA VAL A 52 -1.75 -33.06 3.39
C VAL A 52 -1.64 -34.18 2.35
N THR A 53 -0.42 -34.68 2.12
CA THR A 53 -0.16 -35.81 1.22
C THR A 53 0.58 -36.92 1.96
N LYS A 54 0.71 -38.10 1.33
CA LYS A 54 1.42 -39.25 1.92
C LYS A 54 2.90 -39.00 2.15
N ASP A 55 3.51 -38.11 1.38
CA ASP A 55 4.95 -37.81 1.40
C ASP A 55 5.29 -36.50 2.13
N GLY A 56 4.29 -35.82 2.67
CA GLY A 56 4.46 -34.53 3.35
C GLY A 56 3.33 -33.55 3.04
N GLY A 57 3.32 -32.42 3.74
CA GLY A 57 2.29 -31.40 3.60
C GLY A 57 2.87 -30.00 3.49
N SER A 58 2.05 -29.04 3.06
CA SER A 58 2.39 -27.62 3.06
C SER A 58 1.30 -26.81 3.75
N ILE A 59 1.71 -25.77 4.48
CA ILE A 59 0.82 -24.81 5.10
C ILE A 59 1.08 -23.46 4.45
N ARG A 60 0.03 -22.78 4.02
CA ARG A 60 0.07 -21.42 3.49
C ARG A 60 -0.84 -20.55 4.34
N VAL A 61 -0.30 -19.46 4.85
CA VAL A 61 -1.07 -18.42 5.53
C VAL A 61 -0.89 -17.13 4.75
N LYS A 62 -2.00 -16.49 4.38
CA LYS A 62 -2.03 -15.20 3.69
C LYS A 62 -2.57 -14.14 4.63
N LEU A 63 -1.86 -13.03 4.74
CA LEU A 63 -2.35 -11.83 5.44
C LEU A 63 -3.04 -10.90 4.44
N HIS A 64 -3.96 -10.07 4.94
CA HIS A 64 -4.58 -9.00 4.16
C HIS A 64 -3.53 -7.97 3.70
N ASP A 65 -3.89 -7.22 2.64
CA ASP A 65 -3.01 -6.18 2.10
C ASP A 65 -2.84 -5.02 3.10
N LYS A 66 -1.64 -4.93 3.67
CA LYS A 66 -1.24 -3.91 4.63
C LYS A 66 -1.19 -2.52 4.01
N LEU A 67 -0.73 -2.40 2.75
CA LEU A 67 -0.60 -1.11 2.08
C LEU A 67 -1.98 -0.53 1.74
N GLY A 68 -2.88 -1.35 1.20
CA GLY A 68 -4.26 -0.94 0.95
C GLY A 68 -5.05 -0.62 2.23
N ALA A 69 -4.72 -1.26 3.35
CA ALA A 69 -5.30 -0.90 4.64
C ALA A 69 -4.79 0.46 5.15
N LEU A 70 -3.49 0.73 5.03
CA LEU A 70 -2.88 2.02 5.38
C LEU A 70 -3.44 3.16 4.54
N ASP A 71 -3.57 2.98 3.22
CA ASP A 71 -4.15 3.97 2.31
C ASP A 71 -5.59 4.35 2.72
N LYS A 72 -6.42 3.34 3.05
CA LYS A 72 -7.78 3.58 3.55
C LYS A 72 -7.80 4.32 4.89
N LEU A 73 -6.85 4.05 5.79
CA LEU A 73 -6.72 4.78 7.04
C LEU A 73 -6.30 6.24 6.81
N ILE A 74 -5.32 6.48 5.94
CA ILE A 74 -4.88 7.83 5.55
C ILE A 74 -6.07 8.65 5.03
N LYS A 75 -6.88 8.07 4.15
CA LYS A 75 -8.11 8.69 3.62
C LYS A 75 -9.15 8.97 4.71
N LEU A 76 -9.33 8.04 5.65
CA LEU A 76 -10.27 8.22 6.76
C LEU A 76 -9.86 9.38 7.69
N PHE A 77 -8.56 9.58 7.90
CA PHE A 77 -8.03 10.67 8.71
C PHE A 77 -7.82 11.98 7.92
N GLY A 78 -8.07 12.00 6.61
CA GLY A 78 -7.88 13.18 5.78
C GLY A 78 -6.42 13.53 5.49
N PHE A 79 -5.49 12.58 5.67
CA PHE A 79 -4.07 12.74 5.36
C PHE A 79 -3.72 12.44 3.89
N ASP A 80 -4.74 12.21 3.04
CA ASP A 80 -4.52 11.98 1.62
C ASP A 80 -3.93 13.25 1.01
N ALA A 81 -2.61 13.27 0.89
CA ALA A 81 -1.86 14.29 0.16
C ALA A 81 -2.07 14.05 -1.34
N LYS A 82 -3.33 14.11 -1.78
CA LYS A 82 -3.60 14.45 -3.16
C LYS A 82 -2.99 15.84 -3.32
N GLN A 83 -1.80 15.90 -3.94
CA GLN A 83 -1.13 17.16 -4.17
C GLN A 83 -2.15 18.13 -4.78
N PRO A 84 -2.37 19.32 -4.20
CA PRO A 84 -3.13 20.35 -4.88
C PRO A 84 -2.30 20.76 -6.09
N GLY A 85 -2.61 20.15 -7.24
CA GLY A 85 -1.83 20.29 -8.44
C GLY A 85 -2.05 19.17 -9.44
N SER A 86 -3.29 18.96 -9.89
CA SER A 86 -3.40 18.72 -11.34
C SER A 86 -3.07 20.06 -11.97
N ASP A 87 -1.89 20.20 -12.56
CA ASP A 87 -1.38 21.47 -13.08
C ASP A 87 -2.36 22.15 -14.06
N SER A 88 -3.25 21.37 -14.67
CA SER A 88 -4.39 21.85 -15.48
C SER A 88 -5.43 22.70 -14.73
N GLU A 89 -5.45 22.68 -13.39
CA GLU A 89 -6.34 23.49 -12.54
C GLU A 89 -5.61 24.65 -11.84
N ASN A 90 -4.28 24.79 -12.06
CA ASN A 90 -3.53 25.92 -11.52
C ASN A 90 -3.81 27.17 -12.38
N PRO A 91 -4.35 28.27 -11.81
CA PRO A 91 -4.69 29.47 -12.58
C PRO A 91 -3.47 30.13 -13.25
N LEU A 92 -2.26 29.96 -12.71
CA LEU A 92 -1.04 30.44 -13.36
C LEU A 92 -0.66 29.57 -14.56
N HIS A 93 -0.85 28.25 -14.47
CA HIS A 93 -0.60 27.34 -15.58
C HIS A 93 -1.56 27.61 -16.75
N LEU A 94 -2.85 27.84 -16.44
CA LEU A 94 -3.87 28.24 -17.42
C LEU A 94 -3.54 29.58 -18.08
N LEU A 95 -3.07 30.57 -17.29
CA LEU A 95 -2.68 31.87 -17.80
C LEU A 95 -1.45 31.79 -18.72
N VAL A 96 -0.41 31.05 -18.32
CA VAL A 96 0.79 30.86 -19.14
C VAL A 96 0.44 30.16 -20.45
N GLN A 97 -0.42 29.15 -20.42
CA GLN A 97 -0.89 28.46 -21.62
C GLN A 97 -1.72 29.38 -22.54
N ALA A 98 -2.59 30.23 -21.98
CA ALA A 98 -3.35 31.21 -22.74
C ALA A 98 -2.45 32.31 -23.37
N MET A 99 -1.38 32.70 -22.68
CA MET A 99 -0.43 33.71 -23.17
C MET A 99 0.55 33.19 -24.22
N GLN A 100 1.00 31.93 -24.11
CA GLN A 100 2.03 31.37 -24.99
C GLN A 100 1.46 30.70 -26.26
N GLY A 101 0.14 30.44 -26.30
CA GLY A 101 -0.51 29.70 -27.38
C GLY A 101 -0.12 28.21 -27.39
N SER A 102 -0.76 27.42 -28.27
CA SER A 102 -0.54 25.96 -28.35
C SER A 102 0.83 25.53 -28.88
N ALA A 103 1.74 26.47 -29.11
CA ALA A 103 3.04 26.21 -29.74
C ALA A 103 4.09 25.66 -28.76
N LEU A 104 3.92 25.86 -27.45
CA LEU A 104 4.82 25.34 -26.40
C LEU A 104 3.98 24.87 -25.19
N PRO A 105 3.73 23.56 -25.01
CA PRO A 105 3.06 23.08 -23.82
C PRO A 105 3.95 23.33 -22.59
N VAL A 106 3.39 23.95 -21.56
CA VAL A 106 4.01 24.00 -20.23
C VAL A 106 4.04 22.57 -19.72
N ARG A 107 5.25 22.04 -19.53
CA ARG A 107 5.41 20.68 -19.02
C ARG A 107 4.90 20.63 -17.59
N THR A 108 4.03 19.67 -17.32
CA THR A 108 3.58 19.38 -15.96
C THR A 108 4.76 18.91 -15.10
N ASP A 109 4.62 19.02 -13.77
CA ASP A 109 5.64 18.52 -12.85
C ASP A 109 5.94 17.02 -13.04
N ALA A 110 4.93 16.26 -13.49
CA ALA A 110 5.09 14.85 -13.85
C ALA A 110 5.96 14.65 -15.10
N GLU A 111 5.77 15.45 -16.15
CA GLU A 111 6.56 15.39 -17.38
C GLU A 111 8.01 15.85 -17.17
N LEU A 112 8.23 16.86 -16.32
CA LEU A 112 9.58 17.31 -15.93
C LEU A 112 10.32 16.23 -15.13
N ARG A 113 9.63 15.52 -14.22
CA ARG A 113 10.22 14.41 -13.45
C ARG A 113 10.55 13.21 -14.35
N ALA A 114 9.69 12.87 -15.30
CA ALA A 114 9.94 11.79 -16.25
C ALA A 114 11.12 12.09 -17.19
N ALA A 115 11.23 13.31 -17.70
CA ALA A 115 12.38 13.73 -18.50
C ALA A 115 13.71 13.65 -17.71
N ARG A 116 13.69 14.10 -16.46
CA ARG A 116 14.88 14.08 -15.59
C ARG A 116 15.34 12.68 -15.19
N ALA A 117 14.43 11.71 -15.14
CA ALA A 117 14.77 10.31 -14.88
C ALA A 117 15.48 9.66 -16.09
N ILE A 118 15.06 10.00 -17.32
CA ILE A 118 15.66 9.49 -18.56
C ILE A 118 17.08 10.06 -18.77
N ASP A 119 17.30 11.32 -18.38
CA ASP A 119 18.62 11.95 -18.51
C ASP A 119 19.66 11.33 -17.54
N TYR A 120 19.22 10.78 -16.40
CA TYR A 120 20.11 10.16 -15.42
C TYR A 120 20.62 8.77 -15.87
N ASP A 121 19.85 8.04 -16.67
CA ASP A 121 20.21 6.69 -17.15
C ASP A 121 21.14 6.71 -18.39
N ASN A 122 21.31 7.86 -19.05
CA ASN A 122 22.17 8.00 -20.25
C ASN A 122 23.59 8.51 -19.95
N GLU A 123 23.91 8.85 -18.70
CA GLU A 123 25.24 9.33 -18.27
C GLU A 123 26.10 8.26 -17.57
N ASN A 124 25.72 6.97 -17.63
CA ASN A 124 26.46 5.88 -16.96
C ASN A 124 26.77 4.69 -17.88
#